data_AF-A0A931GTT9-F1
#
_entry.id   AF-A0A931GTT9-F1
#
_cell.length_a   1.000
_cell.length_b   1.000
_cell.length_c   1.000
_cell.angle_alpha   90.00
_cell.angle_beta   90.00
_cell.angle_gamma   90.00
#
_symmetry.space_group_name_H-M   'P 1'
#
loop_
_entity.id
_entity.type
_entity.pdbx_description
1 polymer ?
#
loop_
_entity_poly.entity_id
_entity_poly.type
_entity_poly.pdbx_seq_one_letter_code
_entity_poly.pdbx_strand_id
1 'polypeptide(L)'
;MSTQRSALTSYQAKFFANELERSHANDHVGKLVGLLFDAQVEPKPHQIDAALFALNTPFQKGVILADEVGLGKTIEAGIVVSQYWATARY
;
A
#
# COMPACT_ATOMS: atom_id res chain seq x y z
N MET A 1 31.62 -19.52 22.68
CA MET A 1 31.61 -19.13 21.25
C MET A 1 30.75 -17.87 21.11
N SER A 2 31.38 -16.70 21.03
CA SER A 2 30.67 -15.43 20.84
C SER A 2 30.32 -15.26 19.36
N THR A 3 29.03 -15.33 19.02
CA THR A 3 28.52 -15.01 17.69
C THR A 3 28.81 -13.54 17.40
N GLN A 4 29.82 -13.24 16.58
CA GLN A 4 29.99 -11.91 16.01
C GLN A 4 28.80 -11.65 15.09
N ARG A 5 27.87 -10.79 15.52
CA ARG A 5 26.91 -10.17 14.61
C ARG A 5 27.71 -9.22 13.73
N SER A 6 28.01 -9.61 12.50
CA SER A 6 28.56 -8.71 11.49
C SER A 6 27.56 -7.56 11.30
N ALA A 7 27.92 -6.38 11.79
CA ALA A 7 27.09 -5.19 11.62
C ALA A 7 27.00 -4.86 10.12
N LEU A 8 25.78 -4.67 9.62
CA LEU A 8 25.54 -4.26 8.23
C LEU A 8 26.21 -2.92 7.98
N THR A 9 26.95 -2.80 6.88
CA THR A 9 27.43 -1.49 6.41
C THR A 9 26.24 -0.62 6.00
N SER A 10 26.39 0.72 6.03
CA SER A 10 25.31 1.65 5.66
C SER A 10 24.77 1.41 4.24
N TYR A 11 25.62 0.93 3.32
CA TYR A 11 25.20 0.55 1.98
C TYR A 11 24.35 -0.71 1.97
N GLN A 12 24.78 -1.76 2.67
CA GLN A 12 24.01 -3.01 2.78
C GLN A 12 22.67 -2.77 3.48
N ALA A 13 22.63 -1.94 4.52
CA ALA A 13 21.38 -1.56 5.18
C ALA A 13 20.39 -0.89 4.22
N LYS A 14 20.86 0.05 3.38
CA LYS A 14 20.03 0.70 2.35
C LYS A 14 19.56 -0.29 1.28
N PHE A 15 20.45 -1.18 0.83
CA PHE A 15 20.10 -2.20 -0.17
C PHE A 15 19.03 -3.16 0.36
N PHE A 16 19.20 -3.69 1.56
CA PHE A 16 18.21 -4.58 2.19
C PHE A 16 16.89 -3.86 2.49
N ALA A 17 16.93 -2.61 2.92
CA ALA A 17 15.71 -1.81 3.10
C ALA A 17 14.94 -1.66 1.78
N ASN A 18 15.63 -1.38 0.67
CA ASN A 18 15.01 -1.27 -0.65
C ASN A 18 14.42 -2.60 -1.14
N GLU A 19 15.13 -3.71 -0.95
CA GLU A 19 14.63 -5.05 -1.32
C GLU A 19 13.40 -5.46 -0.50
N LEU A 20 13.36 -5.13 0.80
CA LEU A 20 12.19 -5.36 1.65
C LEU A 20 11.00 -4.50 1.22
N GLU A 21 11.24 -3.23 0.88
CA GLU A 21 10.20 -2.32 0.40
C GLU A 21 9.61 -2.80 -0.94
N ARG A 22 10.46 -3.25 -1.87
CA ARG A 22 10.04 -3.85 -3.15
C ARG A 22 9.22 -5.12 -2.95
N SER A 23 9.62 -5.97 -2.01
CA SER A 23 8.90 -7.20 -1.68
C SER A 23 7.51 -6.90 -1.10
N HIS A 24 7.38 -5.84 -0.29
CA HIS A 24 6.09 -5.38 0.24
C HIS A 24 5.19 -4.70 -0.79
N ALA A 25 5.77 -4.01 -1.79
CA ALA A 25 5.03 -3.37 -2.89
C ALA A 25 4.24 -4.38 -3.73
N ASN A 26 4.83 -5.56 -3.98
CA ASN A 26 4.19 -6.63 -4.74
C ASN A 26 3.00 -7.30 -4.01
N ASP A 27 2.88 -7.10 -2.69
CA ASP A 27 1.82 -7.68 -1.84
C ASP A 27 0.64 -6.72 -1.61
N HIS A 28 0.60 -5.57 -2.30
CA HIS A 28 -0.44 -4.56 -2.11
C HIS A 28 -1.86 -5.08 -2.41
N VAL A 29 -2.02 -5.96 -3.41
CA VAL A 29 -3.32 -6.57 -3.73
C VAL A 29 -3.79 -7.50 -2.62
N GLY A 30 -2.92 -8.34 -2.08
CA GLY A 30 -3.25 -9.26 -0.98
C GLY A 30 -3.64 -8.52 0.30
N LYS A 31 -2.91 -7.44 0.63
CA LYS A 31 -3.23 -6.56 1.76
C LYS A 31 -4.55 -5.81 1.56
N LEU A 32 -4.81 -5.32 0.35
CA LEU A 32 -6.06 -4.67 0.01
C LEU A 32 -7.25 -5.61 0.19
N VAL A 33 -7.13 -6.85 -0.30
CA VAL A 33 -8.13 -7.90 -0.11
C VAL A 33 -8.37 -8.17 1.38
N GLY A 34 -7.31 -8.26 2.20
CA GLY A 34 -7.44 -8.43 3.65
C GLY A 34 -8.19 -7.30 4.35
N LEU A 35 -7.98 -6.04 3.96
CA LEU A 35 -8.73 -4.89 4.50
C LEU A 35 -10.19 -4.86 4.03
N LEU A 36 -10.44 -5.29 2.80
CA LEU A 36 -11.78 -5.34 2.22
C LEU A 36 -12.64 -6.44 2.85
N PHE A 37 -12.04 -7.52 3.35
CA PHE A 37 -12.76 -8.56 4.10
C PHE A 37 -13.37 -8.03 5.41
N ASP A 38 -12.74 -7.05 6.06
CA ASP A 38 -13.27 -6.41 7.27
C ASP A 38 -14.27 -5.28 6.96
N ALA A 39 -14.34 -4.83 5.70
CA ALA A 39 -15.29 -3.79 5.31
C ALA A 39 -16.71 -4.37 5.22
N GLN A 40 -17.69 -3.69 5.84
CA GLN A 40 -19.11 -4.07 5.71
C GLN A 40 -19.71 -3.83 4.31
N VAL A 41 -18.91 -3.33 3.37
CA VAL A 41 -19.33 -2.98 2.02
C VAL A 41 -18.42 -3.72 1.04
N GLU A 42 -19.03 -4.44 0.11
CA GLU A 42 -18.31 -5.08 -0.99
C GLU A 42 -17.96 -4.04 -2.06
N PRO A 43 -16.67 -3.71 -2.27
CA PRO A 43 -16.27 -2.75 -3.28
C PRO A 43 -16.43 -3.36 -4.68
N LYS A 44 -16.75 -2.51 -5.66
CA LYS A 44 -16.79 -2.93 -7.07
C LYS A 44 -15.38 -3.04 -7.66
N PRO A 45 -15.15 -3.86 -8.70
CA PRO A 45 -13.83 -4.01 -9.32
C PRO A 45 -13.15 -2.69 -9.69
N HIS A 46 -13.88 -1.74 -10.29
CA HIS A 46 -13.30 -0.44 -10.66
C HIS A 46 -12.85 0.39 -9.43
N GLN A 47 -13.49 0.22 -8.28
CA GLN A 47 -13.11 0.90 -7.04
C GLN A 47 -11.80 0.32 -6.48
N ILE A 48 -11.62 -0.99 -6.63
CA ILE A 48 -10.36 -1.67 -6.30
C ILE A 48 -9.25 -1.17 -7.23
N ASP A 49 -9.52 -1.09 -8.53
CA ASP A 49 -8.55 -0.60 -9.53
C ASP A 49 -8.12 0.85 -9.24
N ALA A 50 -9.07 1.73 -8.91
CA ALA A 50 -8.81 3.11 -8.53
C ALA A 50 -7.95 3.23 -7.25
N ALA A 51 -8.24 2.41 -6.24
CA ALA A 51 -7.45 2.36 -5.02
C ALA A 51 -6.03 1.82 -5.25
N LEU A 52 -5.89 0.75 -6.05
CA LEU A 52 -4.58 0.21 -6.43
C LEU A 52 -3.76 1.22 -7.23
N PHE A 53 -4.39 1.97 -8.14
CA PHE A 53 -3.73 3.05 -8.86
C PHE A 53 -3.19 4.11 -7.90
N ALA A 54 -4.00 4.56 -6.94
CA ALA A 54 -3.56 5.53 -5.94
C ALA A 54 -2.40 5.02 -5.06
N LEU A 55 -2.44 3.75 -4.66
CA LEU A 55 -1.42 3.13 -3.81
C LEU A 55 -0.11 2.83 -4.54
N ASN A 56 -0.18 2.45 -5.82
CA ASN A 56 0.98 2.11 -6.66
C ASN A 56 1.71 3.34 -7.21
N THR A 57 1.33 4.54 -6.77
CA THR A 57 1.91 5.79 -7.23
C THR A 57 2.68 6.53 -6.12
N PRO A 58 3.70 5.88 -5.48
CA PRO A 58 4.34 6.37 -4.26
C PRO A 58 5.14 7.66 -4.43
N PHE A 59 5.50 8.02 -5.68
CA PHE A 59 6.29 9.21 -5.98
C PHE A 59 5.45 10.41 -6.44
N GLN A 60 4.14 10.25 -6.63
CA GLN A 60 3.26 11.37 -6.93
C GLN A 60 2.75 12.02 -5.64
N LYS A 61 2.51 13.33 -5.69
CA LYS A 61 2.02 14.10 -4.54
C LYS A 61 0.58 13.76 -4.15
N GLY A 62 -0.14 13.02 -4.99
CA GLY A 62 -1.52 12.62 -4.80
C GLY A 62 -2.16 12.21 -6.11
N VAL A 63 -3.38 11.69 -6.02
CA VAL A 63 -4.20 11.24 -7.16
C VAL A 63 -5.54 11.95 -7.14
N ILE A 64 -6.09 12.24 -8.32
CA ILE A 64 -7.44 12.77 -8.50
C ILE A 64 -8.33 11.62 -9.00
N LEU A 65 -9.35 11.28 -8.21
CA LEU A 65 -10.40 10.34 -8.62
C LEU A 65 -11.50 11.13 -9.33
N ALA A 66 -11.62 10.96 -10.64
CA ALA A 66 -12.46 11.78 -11.52
C ALA A 66 -13.63 11.02 -12.17
N ASP A 67 -14.01 9.89 -11.59
CA ASP A 67 -15.13 9.06 -12.08
C ASP A 67 -16.48 9.79 -12.00
N GLU A 68 -17.51 9.25 -12.67
CA GLU A 68 -18.87 9.79 -12.69
C GLU A 68 -19.46 10.04 -11.29
N VAL A 69 -20.43 10.94 -11.19
CA VAL A 69 -21.14 11.19 -9.92
C VAL A 69 -21.90 9.93 -9.52
N GLY A 70 -21.77 9.52 -8.25
CA GLY A 70 -22.41 8.30 -7.73
C GLY A 70 -21.61 7.01 -7.91
N LEU A 71 -20.44 7.03 -8.56
CA LEU A 71 -19.64 5.82 -8.77
C LEU A 71 -18.88 5.31 -7.52
N GLY A 72 -18.77 6.15 -6.48
CA GLY A 72 -18.21 5.73 -5.19
C GLY A 72 -16.79 6.21 -4.90
N LYS A 73 -16.40 7.38 -5.40
CA LYS A 73 -15.13 8.07 -5.05
C LYS A 73 -14.82 8.12 -3.55
N THR A 74 -15.85 8.24 -2.69
CA THR A 74 -15.67 8.20 -1.23
C THR A 74 -15.23 6.83 -0.72
N ILE A 75 -15.73 5.75 -1.32
CA ILE A 75 -15.34 4.38 -1.00
C ILE A 75 -13.89 4.16 -1.41
N GLU A 76 -13.53 4.55 -2.64
CA GLU A 76 -12.16 4.49 -3.17
C GLU A 76 -11.16 5.23 -2.26
N ALA A 77 -11.48 6.47 -1.87
CA ALA A 77 -10.65 7.25 -0.96
C ALA A 77 -10.55 6.61 0.44
N GLY A 78 -11.64 6.07 0.97
CA GLY A 78 -11.67 5.38 2.26
C GLY A 78 -10.77 4.14 2.27
N ILE A 79 -10.76 3.37 1.18
CA ILE A 79 -9.87 2.21 1.00
C ILE A 79 -8.40 2.66 1.02
N VAL A 80 -8.05 3.71 0.26
CA VAL A 80 -6.68 4.24 0.19
C VAL A 80 -6.20 4.71 1.56
N VAL A 81 -7.03 5.47 2.30
CA VAL A 81 -6.68 5.95 3.64
C VAL A 81 -6.50 4.78 4.61
N SER A 82 -7.40 3.80 4.59
CA SER A 82 -7.33 2.61 5.45
C SER A 82 -6.04 1.83 5.21
N GLN A 83 -5.65 1.64 3.94
CA GLN A 83 -4.39 1.00 3.60
C GLN A 83 -3.19 1.82 4.06
N TYR A 84 -3.21 3.15 3.89
CA TYR A 84 -2.13 4.02 4.35
C TYR A 84 -1.90 3.89 5.87
N TRP A 85 -3.00 3.86 6.65
CA TRP A 85 -2.96 3.67 8.10
C TRP A 85 -2.47 2.27 8.49
N ALA A 86 -2.98 1.23 7.85
CA ALA A 86 -2.60 -0.16 8.12
C ALA A 86 -1.13 -0.45 7.82
N THR A 87 -0.53 0.27 6.86
CA THR A 87 0.88 0.09 6.48
C THR A 87 1.84 0.95 7.31
N ALA A 88 1.32 1.81 8.21
CA ALA A 88 2.07 2.60 9.18
C ALA A 88 3.45 3.09 8.66
N ARG A 89 3.45 3.93 7.63
CA ARG A 89 4.64 4.71 7.23
C ARG A 89 4.85 5.83 8.26
N TYR A 90 5.54 5.51 9.37
CA TYR A 90 6.13 6.51 10.29
C TYR A 90 7.57 6.81 9.88
#